data_AF-A0A5C8JGQ0-F1
#
_entry.id   AF-A0A5C8JGQ0-F1
#
_cell.length_a   1.000
_cell.length_b   1.000
_cell.length_c   1.000
_cell.angle_alpha   90.00
_cell.angle_beta   90.00
_cell.angle_gamma   90.00
#
_symmetry.space_group_name_H-M   'P 1'
#
loop_
_entity.id
_entity.type
_entity.pdbx_description
1 polymer ?
#
loop_
_entity_poly.entity_id
_entity_poly.type
_entity_poly.pdbx_seq_one_letter_code
_entity_poly.pdbx_strand_id
1 'polypeptide(L)'
;MLTSQARRRLVQKTSSALGLVGTFVLLAGSLVVSAAPASAAALVVEKNFTYTCQGGPFSNTSITVKLSAPDSAAAGTTFNATVGIPALTLRQAVTTATTVSAAATLTVTNGTVTTPGAKTGADVAVNQTAVPAKNVEYPVQVTTAATGKVTIKPASLTLALASAATTVTTCTTTSTESLDVTIGTGGGGNTEEIVSYTCTAGTETPATVDIKITPTMPTGAKANQDASITWAAAVQTTGDELKVPTTGFPTGSKYFATVKASGAGAPATATGEAAITGTAGQSLTTLPNVTIKVRPTTTGTVTITPGDLAFGTSATAAALKCTAPTTGLPTFTFQVAAGTPTDDPTDDPTTTPTATPTKTTTVIVTETPTTRTTSPTARSSKTPKDGVATGAGGDAGPDGRMFVLAGSMLILAAGGGGLLMRRRAARG
;
A
#
# COMPACT_ATOMS: atom_id res chain seq x y z
N MET A 1 72.42 -19.45 58.03
CA MET A 1 73.20 -18.21 57.83
C MET A 1 73.15 -17.84 56.35
N LEU A 2 72.98 -16.55 56.03
CA LEU A 2 72.87 -15.90 54.69
C LEU A 2 71.48 -16.07 53.99
N THR A 3 70.58 -15.07 54.09
CA THR A 3 70.30 -13.93 53.15
C THR A 3 69.55 -14.39 51.88
N SER A 4 68.55 -13.72 51.29
CA SER A 4 68.17 -12.31 51.21
C SER A 4 66.75 -12.21 50.61
N GLN A 5 65.85 -11.41 51.19
CA GLN A 5 64.64 -10.90 50.53
C GLN A 5 64.96 -9.52 49.92
N ALA A 6 64.54 -9.30 48.66
CA ALA A 6 64.61 -8.00 47.99
C ALA A 6 63.20 -7.61 47.51
N ARG A 7 62.63 -6.52 48.04
CA ARG A 7 62.53 -5.15 47.44
C ARG A 7 61.38 -5.04 46.40
N ARG A 8 60.58 -3.98 46.27
CA ARG A 8 60.51 -2.61 46.82
C ARG A 8 59.14 -2.01 46.41
N ARG A 9 58.41 -1.36 47.33
CA ARG A 9 58.09 0.09 47.43
C ARG A 9 57.22 0.77 46.35
N LEU A 10 55.96 0.99 46.72
CA LEU A 10 55.20 2.25 46.90
C LEU A 10 55.73 3.62 46.40
N VAL A 11 54.75 4.52 46.18
CA VAL A 11 54.76 6.02 46.01
C VAL A 11 54.65 6.44 44.53
N GLN A 12 53.73 7.29 44.03
CA GLN A 12 53.26 8.61 44.49
C GLN A 12 51.95 9.04 43.76
N LYS A 13 51.09 9.79 44.47
CA LYS A 13 50.02 10.66 43.93
C LYS A 13 50.64 11.98 43.43
N THR A 14 50.22 12.48 42.27
CA THR A 14 50.19 13.92 41.98
C THR A 14 49.05 14.27 41.03
N SER A 15 48.28 15.27 41.44
CA SER A 15 47.25 15.98 40.70
C SER A 15 47.87 16.76 39.54
N SER A 16 47.15 16.87 38.42
CA SER A 16 47.38 17.91 37.41
C SER A 16 46.06 18.21 36.69
N ALA A 17 45.45 19.32 37.06
CA ALA A 17 44.46 20.04 36.28
C ALA A 17 45.20 21.14 35.53
N LEU A 18 45.04 21.25 34.20
CA LEU A 18 45.09 22.50 33.44
C LEU A 18 44.88 22.24 31.94
N GLY A 19 43.87 22.90 31.39
CA GLY A 19 43.94 23.59 30.11
C GLY A 19 43.90 22.73 28.84
N LEU A 20 42.70 22.45 28.34
CA LEU A 20 42.50 22.32 26.90
C LEU A 20 41.23 23.09 26.50
N VAL A 21 41.46 24.35 26.12
CA VAL A 21 40.52 25.20 25.40
C VAL A 21 40.35 24.56 24.02
N GLY A 22 39.33 23.72 23.88
CA GLY A 22 38.92 23.12 22.62
C GLY A 22 37.79 23.93 22.00
N THR A 23 38.13 24.64 20.93
CA THR A 23 37.26 25.43 20.05
C THR A 23 35.98 24.67 19.71
N PHE A 24 34.86 25.09 20.30
CA PHE A 24 33.52 24.63 19.95
C PHE A 24 33.08 25.32 18.65
N VAL A 25 33.44 24.72 17.51
CA VAL A 25 32.86 25.10 16.22
C VAL A 25 31.45 24.52 16.17
N LEU A 26 30.46 25.39 16.37
CA LEU A 26 29.04 25.14 16.08
C LEU A 26 28.87 24.93 14.57
N LEU A 27 29.13 23.71 14.12
CA LEU A 27 28.68 23.24 12.81
C LEU A 27 27.21 22.85 12.93
N ALA A 28 26.32 23.82 12.68
CA ALA A 28 24.91 23.58 12.42
C ALA A 28 24.76 22.86 11.07
N GLY A 29 25.19 21.60 11.03
CA GLY A 29 24.97 20.70 9.90
C GLY A 29 23.57 20.13 10.03
N SER A 30 22.66 20.61 9.18
CA SER A 30 21.32 20.07 8.98
C SER A 30 21.39 18.59 8.58
N LEU A 31 21.42 17.70 9.57
CA LEU A 31 21.16 16.27 9.41
C LEU A 31 19.67 16.11 9.11
N VAL A 32 19.32 16.23 7.82
CA VAL A 32 18.05 15.71 7.30
C VAL A 32 18.17 14.20 7.39
N VAL A 33 17.74 13.65 8.52
CA VAL A 33 17.50 12.21 8.67
C VAL A 33 16.28 11.91 7.80
N SER A 34 16.52 11.51 6.55
CA SER A 34 15.48 10.92 5.70
C SER A 34 15.01 9.65 6.40
N ALA A 35 13.89 9.75 7.11
CA ALA A 35 13.20 8.57 7.61
C ALA A 35 12.90 7.69 6.40
N ALA A 36 13.57 6.53 6.33
CA ALA A 36 13.26 5.54 5.31
C ALA A 36 11.75 5.26 5.39
N PRO A 37 11.03 5.28 4.26
CA PRO A 37 9.60 5.01 4.27
C PRO A 37 9.39 3.67 4.96
N ALA A 38 8.58 3.66 6.02
CA ALA A 38 8.15 2.44 6.67
C ALA A 38 7.50 1.58 5.59
N SER A 39 8.22 0.57 5.12
CA SER A 39 7.71 -0.35 4.13
C SER A 39 6.56 -1.08 4.81
N ALA A 40 5.34 -0.91 4.28
CA ALA A 40 4.19 -1.64 4.78
C ALA A 40 4.56 -3.12 4.82
N ALA A 41 4.37 -3.75 5.98
CA ALA A 41 4.63 -5.17 6.13
C ALA A 41 3.81 -5.90 5.05
N ALA A 42 4.48 -6.62 4.16
CA ALA A 42 3.79 -7.39 3.13
C ALA A 42 2.82 -8.36 3.82
N LEU A 43 1.59 -8.44 3.30
CA LEU A 43 0.64 -9.42 3.78
C LEU A 43 1.25 -10.81 3.52
N VAL A 44 1.15 -11.71 4.50
CA VAL A 44 1.74 -13.04 4.43
C VAL A 44 0.62 -14.06 4.29
N VAL A 45 0.71 -14.94 3.30
CA VAL A 45 -0.15 -16.12 3.16
C VAL A 45 0.56 -17.29 3.83
N GLU A 46 -0.13 -18.00 4.71
CA GLU A 46 0.42 -19.14 5.45
C GLU A 46 -0.44 -20.39 5.26
N LYS A 47 0.21 -21.55 5.24
CA LYS A 47 -0.46 -22.86 5.16
C LYS A 47 0.31 -23.94 5.91
N ASN A 48 -0.41 -24.85 6.55
CA ASN A 48 0.16 -25.93 7.33
C ASN A 48 0.12 -27.25 6.55
N PHE A 49 1.24 -27.95 6.51
CA PHE A 49 1.39 -29.23 5.82
C PHE A 49 1.82 -30.31 6.81
N THR A 50 1.10 -31.42 6.86
CA THR A 50 1.46 -32.58 7.68
C THR A 50 2.42 -33.49 6.92
N TYR A 51 3.48 -33.93 7.60
CA TYR A 51 4.47 -34.86 7.09
C TYR A 51 4.57 -36.10 7.97
N THR A 52 4.76 -37.26 7.34
CA THR A 52 5.15 -38.49 8.01
C THR A 52 6.66 -38.67 7.90
N CYS A 53 7.33 -38.90 9.02
CA CYS A 53 8.79 -38.94 9.13
C CYS A 53 9.29 -40.33 9.48
N GLN A 54 10.41 -40.72 8.88
CA GLN A 54 11.08 -42.00 9.12
C GLN A 54 12.61 -41.85 9.15
N GLY A 55 13.26 -42.71 9.93
CA GLY A 55 14.72 -42.76 10.07
C GLY A 55 15.34 -41.62 10.87
N GLY A 56 16.67 -41.54 10.84
CA GLY A 56 17.48 -40.46 11.38
C GLY A 56 17.44 -40.25 12.90
N PRO A 57 18.02 -39.13 13.38
CA PRO A 57 18.23 -38.89 14.81
C PRO A 57 16.98 -38.40 15.55
N PHE A 58 15.90 -38.04 14.84
CA PHE A 58 14.67 -37.50 15.42
C PHE A 58 13.66 -38.61 15.76
N SER A 59 12.97 -38.47 16.89
CA SER A 59 11.94 -39.43 17.34
C SER A 59 10.55 -39.12 16.78
N ASN A 60 10.33 -37.92 16.23
CA ASN A 60 9.07 -37.51 15.61
C ASN A 60 8.72 -38.40 14.42
N THR A 61 7.55 -39.03 14.45
CA THR A 61 6.98 -39.80 13.33
C THR A 61 6.01 -38.99 12.48
N SER A 62 5.50 -37.88 13.00
CA SER A 62 4.66 -36.92 12.30
C SER A 62 4.98 -35.50 12.75
N ILE A 63 5.02 -34.55 11.82
CA ILE A 63 5.23 -33.12 12.08
C ILE A 63 4.31 -32.26 11.22
N THR A 64 3.90 -31.10 11.73
CA THR A 64 3.20 -30.07 10.97
C THR A 64 4.15 -28.94 10.66
N VAL A 65 4.41 -28.72 9.38
CA VAL A 65 5.34 -27.69 8.88
C VAL A 65 4.52 -26.55 8.31
N LYS A 66 4.82 -25.33 8.75
CA LYS A 66 4.19 -24.12 8.21
C LYS A 66 4.96 -23.66 6.98
N LEU A 67 4.29 -23.42 5.87
CA LEU A 67 4.87 -22.73 4.71
C LEU A 67 4.21 -21.37 4.59
N SER A 68 5.01 -20.31 4.50
CA SER A 68 4.52 -18.95 4.31
C SER A 68 5.29 -18.20 3.23
N ALA A 69 4.61 -17.26 2.59
CA ALA A 69 5.17 -16.40 1.56
C ALA A 69 4.39 -15.08 1.53
N PRO A 70 4.89 -14.02 0.87
CA PRO A 70 4.08 -12.85 0.55
C PRO A 70 2.81 -13.26 -0.20
N ASP A 71 1.74 -12.48 -0.05
CA ASP A 71 0.49 -12.67 -0.79
C ASP A 71 0.63 -12.42 -2.31
N SER A 72 1.62 -11.61 -2.68
CA SER A 72 1.89 -11.20 -4.03
C SER A 72 3.39 -11.04 -4.29
N ALA A 73 3.80 -11.27 -5.54
CA ALA A 73 5.15 -11.07 -6.03
C ALA A 73 5.13 -10.55 -7.47
N ALA A 74 6.06 -9.69 -7.86
CA ALA A 74 6.12 -9.19 -9.23
C ALA A 74 6.80 -10.22 -10.16
N ALA A 75 6.39 -10.26 -11.43
CA ALA A 75 7.11 -11.05 -12.43
C ALA A 75 8.58 -10.63 -12.51
N GLY A 76 9.50 -11.59 -12.48
CA GLY A 76 10.94 -11.31 -12.54
C GLY A 76 11.59 -10.92 -11.21
N THR A 77 10.87 -10.86 -10.09
CA THR A 77 11.47 -10.62 -8.77
C THR A 77 11.69 -11.92 -7.99
N THR A 78 12.51 -11.85 -6.94
CA THR A 78 12.64 -12.92 -5.94
C THR A 78 11.80 -12.58 -4.71
N PHE A 79 11.16 -13.58 -4.10
CA PHE A 79 10.62 -13.49 -2.74
C PHE A 79 11.08 -14.69 -1.89
N ASN A 80 11.00 -14.60 -0.57
CA ASN A 80 11.38 -15.70 0.33
C ASN A 80 10.16 -16.52 0.74
N ALA A 81 10.13 -17.79 0.37
CA ALA A 81 9.22 -18.77 0.95
C ALA A 81 9.82 -19.28 2.27
N THR A 82 9.10 -19.09 3.37
CA THR A 82 9.54 -19.48 4.71
C THR A 82 8.94 -20.82 5.09
N VAL A 83 9.80 -21.77 5.45
CA VAL A 83 9.42 -23.09 5.98
C VAL A 83 9.66 -23.08 7.49
N GLY A 84 8.58 -23.07 8.26
CA GLY A 84 8.57 -23.17 9.71
C GLY A 84 8.69 -24.62 10.17
N ILE A 85 9.89 -24.99 10.62
CA ILE A 85 10.18 -26.29 11.23
C ILE A 85 9.67 -26.24 12.69
N PRO A 86 8.74 -27.13 13.08
CA PRO A 86 8.24 -27.15 14.45
C PRO A 86 9.33 -27.62 15.43
N ALA A 87 9.06 -27.54 16.73
CA ALA A 87 9.95 -28.14 17.71
C ALA A 87 10.08 -29.66 17.48
N LEU A 88 11.30 -30.19 17.58
CA LEU A 88 11.62 -31.59 17.36
C LEU A 88 12.16 -32.23 18.65
N THR A 89 12.21 -33.56 18.68
CA THR A 89 12.82 -34.33 19.76
C THR A 89 13.82 -35.32 19.18
N LEU A 90 15.03 -35.33 19.73
CA LEU A 90 16.07 -36.29 19.37
C LEU A 90 15.89 -37.59 20.12
N ARG A 91 16.27 -38.70 19.49
CA ARG A 91 16.30 -40.04 20.10
C ARG A 91 17.40 -40.17 21.16
N GLN A 92 18.48 -39.41 21.02
CA GLN A 92 19.61 -39.37 21.93
C GLN A 92 20.07 -37.93 22.12
N ALA A 93 20.56 -37.60 23.30
CA ALA A 93 21.13 -36.28 23.55
C ALA A 93 22.42 -36.08 22.76
N VAL A 94 22.65 -34.88 22.22
CA VAL A 94 23.89 -34.59 21.49
C VAL A 94 25.07 -34.42 22.44
N THR A 95 26.22 -34.99 22.10
CA THR A 95 27.46 -34.87 22.88
C THR A 95 28.27 -33.64 22.52
N THR A 96 27.98 -33.00 21.38
CA THR A 96 28.59 -31.75 20.91
C THR A 96 27.48 -30.83 20.40
N ALA A 97 27.60 -29.53 20.69
CA ALA A 97 26.66 -28.55 20.18
C ALA A 97 26.61 -28.61 18.65
N THR A 98 25.40 -28.56 18.09
CA THR A 98 25.19 -28.73 16.65
C THR A 98 23.99 -27.93 16.18
N THR A 99 23.72 -27.95 14.88
CA THR A 99 22.54 -27.33 14.28
C THR A 99 21.74 -28.38 13.50
N VAL A 100 20.44 -28.17 13.40
CA VAL A 100 19.61 -28.93 12.47
C VAL A 100 19.89 -28.46 11.06
N SER A 101 20.09 -29.39 10.14
CA SER A 101 20.09 -29.15 8.70
C SER A 101 18.72 -29.54 8.15
N ALA A 102 18.03 -28.60 7.51
CA ALA A 102 16.70 -28.83 6.92
C ALA A 102 16.75 -28.57 5.42
N ALA A 103 16.44 -29.58 4.60
CA ALA A 103 16.31 -29.42 3.15
C ALA A 103 14.90 -29.79 2.70
N ALA A 104 14.14 -28.80 2.23
CA ALA A 104 12.81 -28.97 1.68
C ALA A 104 12.87 -29.02 0.14
N THR A 105 12.21 -30.01 -0.43
CA THR A 105 11.96 -30.11 -1.87
C THR A 105 10.64 -29.40 -2.16
N LEU A 106 10.73 -28.27 -2.87
CA LEU A 106 9.59 -27.46 -3.29
C LEU A 106 9.44 -27.53 -4.80
N THR A 107 8.28 -27.95 -5.28
CA THR A 107 7.91 -27.82 -6.69
C THR A 107 7.23 -26.48 -6.89
N VAL A 108 7.78 -25.64 -7.76
CA VAL A 108 7.26 -24.29 -8.01
C VAL A 108 6.77 -24.21 -9.46
N THR A 109 5.53 -23.77 -9.66
CA THR A 109 4.99 -23.41 -10.98
C THR A 109 5.12 -21.91 -11.18
N ASN A 110 5.45 -21.44 -12.39
CA ASN A 110 5.68 -20.03 -12.71
C ASN A 110 6.84 -19.36 -11.94
N GLY A 111 7.77 -20.17 -11.44
CA GLY A 111 8.98 -19.71 -10.75
C GLY A 111 9.94 -20.86 -10.46
N THR A 112 11.06 -20.54 -9.84
CA THR A 112 12.10 -21.52 -9.46
C THR A 112 12.72 -21.17 -8.11
N VAL A 113 13.01 -22.18 -7.29
CA VAL A 113 13.82 -21.98 -6.07
C VAL A 113 15.27 -21.73 -6.48
N THR A 114 15.83 -20.56 -6.17
CA THR A 114 17.17 -20.18 -6.64
C THR A 114 18.29 -20.76 -5.79
N THR A 115 18.02 -21.08 -4.53
CA THR A 115 18.99 -21.75 -3.66
C THR A 115 18.36 -23.01 -3.03
N PRO A 116 18.17 -24.08 -3.82
CA PRO A 116 17.66 -25.34 -3.30
C PRO A 116 18.68 -25.99 -2.36
N GLY A 117 18.25 -27.00 -1.61
CA GLY A 117 19.11 -27.79 -0.73
C GLY A 117 18.99 -27.40 0.74
N ALA A 118 19.97 -27.85 1.52
CA ALA A 118 19.96 -27.75 2.98
C ALA A 118 20.13 -26.30 3.48
N LYS A 119 19.32 -25.96 4.49
CA LYS A 119 19.36 -24.69 5.23
C LYS A 119 19.67 -24.95 6.70
N THR A 120 20.35 -23.99 7.33
CA THR A 120 20.67 -24.06 8.76
C THR A 120 19.44 -23.76 9.60
N GLY A 121 18.96 -24.78 10.30
CA GLY A 121 17.86 -24.76 11.25
C GLY A 121 18.31 -24.43 12.67
N ALA A 122 17.58 -24.99 13.66
CA ALA A 122 17.73 -24.64 15.08
C ALA A 122 19.05 -25.14 15.67
N ASP A 123 19.57 -24.38 16.64
CA ASP A 123 20.74 -24.79 17.41
C ASP A 123 20.34 -25.79 18.50
N VAL A 124 21.18 -26.79 18.73
CA VAL A 124 21.00 -27.82 19.75
C VAL A 124 22.22 -27.82 20.66
N ALA A 125 22.02 -27.49 21.94
CA ALA A 125 23.09 -27.47 22.92
C ALA A 125 23.49 -28.89 23.37
N VAL A 126 24.70 -29.02 23.92
CA VAL A 126 25.21 -30.27 24.50
C VAL A 126 24.22 -30.82 25.54
N ASN A 127 24.04 -32.13 25.57
CA ASN A 127 23.15 -32.87 26.47
C ASN A 127 21.65 -32.53 26.32
N GLN A 128 21.23 -31.91 25.23
CA GLN A 128 19.82 -31.66 24.93
C GLN A 128 19.25 -32.69 23.97
N THR A 129 17.99 -33.05 24.21
CA THR A 129 17.13 -33.81 23.26
C THR A 129 16.05 -32.92 22.64
N ALA A 130 15.74 -31.78 23.25
CA ALA A 130 14.78 -30.82 22.71
C ALA A 130 15.44 -29.96 21.64
N VAL A 131 14.74 -29.81 20.52
CA VAL A 131 15.16 -28.94 19.41
C VAL A 131 14.11 -27.84 19.25
N PRO A 132 14.47 -26.56 19.42
CA PRO A 132 13.53 -25.46 19.24
C PRO A 132 12.96 -25.38 17.82
N ALA A 133 11.76 -24.80 17.68
CA ALA A 133 11.22 -24.46 16.37
C ALA A 133 12.05 -23.35 15.71
N LYS A 134 12.21 -23.40 14.37
CA LYS A 134 12.91 -22.35 13.61
C LYS A 134 12.42 -22.30 12.17
N ASN A 135 12.45 -21.08 11.62
CA ASN A 135 12.14 -20.81 10.23
C ASN A 135 13.40 -20.93 9.37
N VAL A 136 13.26 -21.51 8.18
CA VAL A 136 14.29 -21.49 7.13
C VAL A 136 13.70 -20.91 5.85
N GLU A 137 14.50 -20.17 5.09
CA GLU A 137 14.03 -19.44 3.91
C GLU A 137 14.54 -20.08 2.61
N TYR A 138 13.63 -20.14 1.63
CA TYR A 138 13.88 -20.58 0.27
C TYR A 138 13.51 -19.45 -0.70
N PRO A 139 14.49 -18.77 -1.29
CA PRO A 139 14.22 -17.73 -2.27
C PRO A 139 13.62 -18.35 -3.54
N VAL A 140 12.47 -17.81 -3.95
CA VAL A 140 11.70 -18.18 -5.13
C VAL A 140 11.77 -17.03 -6.13
N GLN A 141 12.38 -17.28 -7.29
CA GLN A 141 12.42 -16.35 -8.42
C GLN A 141 11.18 -16.56 -9.28
N VAL A 142 10.39 -15.50 -9.45
CA VAL A 142 9.24 -15.48 -10.36
C VAL A 142 9.73 -15.37 -11.79
N THR A 143 9.17 -16.16 -12.71
CA THR A 143 9.49 -16.06 -14.13
C THR A 143 9.11 -14.68 -14.68
N THR A 144 9.98 -14.04 -15.45
CA THR A 144 9.86 -12.64 -15.93
C THR A 144 8.64 -12.34 -16.82
N ALA A 145 7.96 -13.37 -17.34
CA ALA A 145 6.76 -13.24 -18.17
C ALA A 145 5.57 -14.05 -17.62
N ALA A 146 5.68 -14.59 -16.40
CA ALA A 146 4.57 -15.33 -15.81
C ALA A 146 3.43 -14.37 -15.41
N THR A 147 2.21 -14.86 -15.55
CA THR A 147 0.97 -14.19 -15.12
C THR A 147 0.18 -15.13 -14.22
N GLY A 148 -0.79 -14.60 -13.47
CA GLY A 148 -1.62 -15.40 -12.58
C GLY A 148 -0.96 -15.61 -11.21
N LYS A 149 -0.47 -16.82 -10.94
CA LYS A 149 0.06 -17.19 -9.62
C LYS A 149 1.31 -18.06 -9.69
N VAL A 150 2.19 -17.91 -8.71
CA VAL A 150 3.25 -18.86 -8.36
C VAL A 150 2.67 -19.87 -7.40
N THR A 151 2.62 -21.13 -7.81
CA THR A 151 2.12 -22.23 -6.97
C THR A 151 3.30 -22.99 -6.39
N ILE A 152 3.41 -23.01 -5.06
CA ILE A 152 4.45 -23.73 -4.31
C ILE A 152 3.83 -24.98 -3.70
N LYS A 153 4.31 -26.15 -4.12
CA LYS A 153 3.92 -27.44 -3.59
C LYS A 153 5.08 -28.09 -2.84
N PRO A 154 4.94 -28.37 -1.53
CA PRO A 154 5.92 -29.18 -0.81
C PRO A 154 5.87 -30.64 -1.24
N ALA A 155 7.03 -31.32 -1.25
CA ALA A 155 7.13 -32.74 -1.54
C ALA A 155 7.79 -33.52 -0.38
N SER A 156 9.11 -33.41 -0.23
CA SER A 156 9.89 -34.07 0.82
C SER A 156 10.66 -33.05 1.66
N LEU A 157 10.86 -33.38 2.93
CA LEU A 157 11.68 -32.64 3.86
C LEU A 157 12.70 -33.59 4.49
N THR A 158 13.99 -33.33 4.31
CA THR A 158 15.05 -34.09 4.97
C THR A 158 15.62 -33.28 6.14
N LEU A 159 15.71 -33.91 7.30
CA LEU A 159 16.25 -33.35 8.52
C LEU A 159 17.48 -34.14 8.95
N ALA A 160 18.56 -33.45 9.28
CA ALA A 160 19.78 -34.07 9.83
C ALA A 160 20.40 -33.18 10.90
N LEU A 161 21.35 -33.72 11.68
CA LEU A 161 22.24 -32.90 12.51
C LEU A 161 23.49 -32.58 11.70
N ALA A 162 23.98 -31.34 11.78
CA ALA A 162 25.19 -30.93 11.05
C ALA A 162 26.43 -31.76 11.46
N SER A 163 26.49 -32.24 12.70
CA SER A 163 27.55 -33.13 13.19
C SER A 163 27.40 -34.61 12.79
N ALA A 164 26.24 -35.00 12.23
CA ALA A 164 25.93 -36.38 11.86
C ALA A 164 25.16 -36.43 10.53
N ALA A 165 25.74 -35.82 9.49
CA ALA A 165 25.09 -35.61 8.19
C ALA A 165 24.66 -36.90 7.46
N THR A 166 25.21 -38.06 7.84
CA THR A 166 24.83 -39.37 7.26
C THR A 166 23.54 -39.94 7.85
N THR A 167 23.12 -39.48 9.03
CA THR A 167 21.86 -39.87 9.65
C THR A 167 20.77 -38.88 9.31
N VAL A 168 19.89 -39.26 8.37
CA VAL A 168 18.84 -38.39 7.84
C VAL A 168 17.47 -38.92 8.24
N THR A 169 16.63 -38.04 8.80
CA THR A 169 15.19 -38.28 8.93
C THR A 169 14.53 -37.76 7.67
N THR A 170 13.85 -38.63 6.96
CA THR A 170 13.11 -38.27 5.74
C THR A 170 11.63 -38.13 6.10
N CYS A 171 11.08 -36.97 5.79
CA CYS A 171 9.68 -36.64 6.01
C CYS A 171 9.01 -36.44 4.65
N THR A 172 7.87 -37.10 4.42
CA THR A 172 7.07 -36.99 3.19
C THR A 172 5.68 -36.47 3.52
N THR A 173 5.16 -35.55 2.72
CA THR A 173 3.75 -35.12 2.83
C THR A 173 2.89 -35.83 1.79
N THR A 174 1.68 -36.23 2.18
CA THR A 174 0.64 -36.72 1.25
C THR A 174 -0.31 -35.60 0.83
N SER A 175 -0.11 -34.38 1.34
CA SER A 175 -0.96 -33.25 1.01
C SER A 175 -0.85 -32.93 -0.48
N THR A 176 -2.00 -32.84 -1.15
CA THR A 176 -2.11 -32.37 -2.52
C THR A 176 -2.23 -30.86 -2.61
N GLU A 177 -2.34 -30.20 -1.46
CA GLU A 177 -2.53 -28.76 -1.38
C GLU A 177 -1.28 -27.99 -1.84
N SER A 178 -1.49 -26.74 -2.25
CA SER A 178 -0.44 -25.79 -2.57
C SER A 178 -0.59 -24.49 -1.76
N LEU A 179 0.52 -23.76 -1.67
CA LEU A 179 0.54 -22.35 -1.31
C LEU A 179 0.65 -21.54 -2.59
N ASP A 180 -0.33 -20.67 -2.83
CA ASP A 180 -0.38 -19.83 -4.03
C ASP A 180 0.01 -18.40 -3.67
N VAL A 181 0.96 -17.85 -4.43
CA VAL A 181 1.40 -16.45 -4.34
C VAL A 181 0.97 -15.77 -5.63
N THR A 182 0.20 -14.70 -5.53
CA THR A 182 -0.25 -13.96 -6.71
C THR A 182 0.94 -13.37 -7.46
N ILE A 183 0.99 -13.51 -8.78
CA ILE A 183 1.92 -12.73 -9.59
C ILE A 183 1.27 -11.39 -9.88
N GLY A 184 1.68 -10.37 -9.13
CA GLY A 184 1.37 -9.00 -9.46
C GLY A 184 2.02 -8.71 -10.81
N THR A 185 1.21 -8.67 -11.87
CA THR A 185 1.60 -7.93 -13.06
C THR A 185 1.90 -6.52 -12.57
N GLY A 186 3.11 -6.01 -12.80
CA GLY A 186 3.34 -4.57 -12.67
C GLY A 186 2.39 -3.89 -13.63
N GLY A 187 1.21 -3.48 -13.15
CA GLY A 187 0.04 -3.26 -14.00
C GLY A 187 -1.17 -4.17 -13.72
N GLY A 188 -1.69 -4.13 -12.49
CA GLY A 188 -3.13 -4.29 -12.18
C GLY A 188 -3.78 -5.67 -12.22
N GLY A 189 -4.06 -6.21 -11.03
CA GLY A 189 -5.34 -6.86 -10.69
C GLY A 189 -5.52 -8.32 -11.13
N ASN A 190 -5.63 -9.23 -10.16
CA ASN A 190 -6.11 -10.57 -10.47
C ASN A 190 -7.58 -10.52 -10.90
N THR A 191 -7.97 -11.40 -11.82
CA THR A 191 -9.35 -11.57 -12.31
C THR A 191 -10.33 -12.13 -11.25
N GLU A 192 -10.00 -12.09 -9.96
CA GLU A 192 -10.80 -12.61 -8.85
C GLU A 192 -10.85 -11.65 -7.65
N GLU A 193 -10.48 -10.39 -7.82
CA GLU A 193 -10.45 -9.43 -6.72
C GLU A 193 -11.86 -8.97 -6.32
N ILE A 194 -12.43 -9.69 -5.36
CA ILE A 194 -13.71 -9.40 -4.72
C ILE A 194 -13.43 -8.55 -3.48
N VAL A 195 -14.08 -7.39 -3.40
CA VAL A 195 -14.09 -6.54 -2.22
C VAL A 195 -15.46 -6.62 -1.56
N SER A 196 -15.46 -6.91 -0.27
CA SER A 196 -16.68 -6.96 0.52
C SER A 196 -17.00 -5.58 1.07
N TYR A 197 -18.05 -4.95 0.55
CA TYR A 197 -18.48 -3.60 0.90
C TYR A 197 -19.61 -3.63 1.92
N THR A 198 -19.61 -2.69 2.86
CA THR A 198 -20.78 -2.44 3.71
C THR A 198 -21.63 -1.34 3.10
N CYS A 199 -22.79 -1.71 2.56
CA CYS A 199 -23.71 -0.82 1.87
C CYS A 199 -24.89 -0.39 2.76
N THR A 200 -25.21 0.90 2.75
CA THR A 200 -26.30 1.50 3.51
C THR A 200 -27.18 2.39 2.64
N ALA A 201 -28.49 2.27 2.82
CA ALA A 201 -29.53 2.97 2.06
C ALA A 201 -30.50 3.68 3.03
N GLY A 202 -30.29 4.96 3.31
CA GLY A 202 -31.14 5.72 4.24
C GLY A 202 -31.23 5.08 5.63
N THR A 203 -32.43 4.63 6.03
CA THR A 203 -32.70 3.96 7.31
C THR A 203 -32.73 2.43 7.21
N GLU A 204 -32.45 1.86 6.04
CA GLU A 204 -32.40 0.42 5.85
C GLU A 204 -31.19 -0.19 6.59
N THR A 205 -31.29 -1.45 6.98
CA THR A 205 -30.20 -2.18 7.64
C THR A 205 -29.00 -2.30 6.69
N PRO A 206 -27.76 -2.09 7.16
CA PRO A 206 -26.58 -2.30 6.34
C PRO A 206 -26.51 -3.71 5.76
N ALA A 207 -26.12 -3.83 4.49
CA ALA A 207 -25.91 -5.10 3.79
C ALA A 207 -24.43 -5.26 3.44
N THR A 208 -23.92 -6.50 3.46
CA THR A 208 -22.54 -6.82 3.07
C THR A 208 -22.52 -7.35 1.66
N VAL A 209 -22.06 -6.53 0.71
CA VAL A 209 -22.12 -6.82 -0.73
C VAL A 209 -20.72 -7.12 -1.24
N ASP A 210 -20.56 -8.27 -1.88
CA ASP A 210 -19.32 -8.65 -2.55
C ASP A 210 -19.29 -8.11 -3.97
N ILE A 211 -18.29 -7.28 -4.29
CA ILE A 211 -18.12 -6.67 -5.60
C ILE A 211 -16.77 -7.08 -6.17
N LYS A 212 -16.81 -7.77 -7.31
CA LYS A 212 -15.61 -8.06 -8.11
C LYS A 212 -15.20 -6.81 -8.85
N ILE A 213 -13.95 -6.42 -8.70
CA ILE A 213 -13.38 -5.22 -9.32
C ILE A 213 -12.34 -5.65 -10.35
N THR A 214 -12.33 -5.00 -11.51
CA THR A 214 -11.37 -5.29 -12.58
C THR A 214 -10.95 -3.99 -13.25
N PRO A 215 -10.09 -3.19 -12.59
CA PRO A 215 -9.71 -1.89 -13.12
C PRO A 215 -8.59 -2.07 -14.16
N THR A 216 -8.75 -1.43 -15.32
CA THR A 216 -7.71 -1.36 -16.34
C THR A 216 -6.82 -0.16 -16.08
N MET A 217 -5.57 -0.41 -15.73
CA MET A 217 -4.58 0.63 -15.45
C MET A 217 -4.09 1.29 -16.76
N PRO A 218 -3.77 2.60 -16.75
CA PRO A 218 -3.23 3.28 -17.91
C PRO A 218 -1.82 2.78 -18.26
N THR A 219 -1.58 2.56 -19.55
CA THR A 219 -0.24 2.34 -20.09
C THR A 219 0.36 3.67 -20.54
N GLY A 220 1.61 3.97 -20.14
CA GLY A 220 2.31 5.17 -20.61
C GLY A 220 1.89 6.47 -19.89
N ALA A 221 1.47 6.39 -18.64
CA ALA A 221 1.23 7.58 -17.83
C ALA A 221 2.50 8.45 -17.72
N LYS A 222 2.34 9.77 -17.75
CA LYS A 222 3.43 10.75 -17.64
C LYS A 222 3.17 11.72 -16.50
N ALA A 223 4.23 12.19 -15.86
CA ALA A 223 4.11 13.23 -14.84
C ALA A 223 3.41 14.47 -15.39
N ASN A 224 2.53 15.07 -14.59
CA ASN A 224 1.70 16.23 -14.88
C ASN A 224 0.65 16.04 -15.99
N GLN A 225 0.34 14.79 -16.38
CA GLN A 225 -0.74 14.47 -17.33
C GLN A 225 -1.82 13.59 -16.68
N ASP A 226 -3.05 13.68 -17.19
CA ASP A 226 -4.14 12.81 -16.75
C ASP A 226 -3.87 11.37 -17.17
N ALA A 227 -3.80 10.47 -16.19
CA ALA A 227 -3.79 9.03 -16.37
C ALA A 227 -5.21 8.50 -16.16
N SER A 228 -5.78 7.81 -17.15
CA SER A 228 -7.16 7.32 -17.10
C SER A 228 -7.21 5.86 -16.68
N ILE A 229 -7.93 5.57 -15.61
CA ILE A 229 -8.22 4.22 -15.11
C ILE A 229 -9.64 3.86 -15.54
N THR A 230 -9.81 2.76 -16.27
CA THR A 230 -11.15 2.23 -16.54
C THR A 230 -11.55 1.28 -15.42
N TRP A 231 -12.50 1.70 -14.61
CA TRP A 231 -13.02 0.95 -13.47
C TRP A 231 -14.22 0.10 -13.90
N ALA A 232 -14.05 -1.23 -13.91
CA ALA A 232 -15.14 -2.18 -14.09
C ALA A 232 -15.45 -2.87 -12.76
N ALA A 233 -16.74 -3.04 -12.46
CA ALA A 233 -17.19 -3.69 -11.24
C ALA A 233 -18.42 -4.59 -11.52
N ALA A 234 -18.50 -5.73 -10.84
CA ALA A 234 -19.61 -6.67 -10.96
C ALA A 234 -20.03 -7.21 -9.59
N VAL A 235 -21.31 -7.09 -9.28
CA VAL A 235 -21.88 -7.62 -8.02
C VAL A 235 -21.84 -9.14 -8.06
N GLN A 236 -21.31 -9.76 -7.01
CA GLN A 236 -21.20 -11.21 -6.87
C GLN A 236 -22.38 -11.77 -6.08
N THR A 237 -22.67 -13.06 -6.28
CA THR A 237 -23.75 -13.76 -5.58
C THR A 237 -23.31 -14.38 -4.25
N THR A 238 -22.06 -14.16 -3.83
CA THR A 238 -21.49 -14.72 -2.58
C THR A 238 -21.86 -13.91 -1.33
N GLY A 239 -22.20 -12.63 -1.50
CA GLY A 239 -22.66 -11.74 -0.43
C GLY A 239 -24.16 -11.43 -0.52
N ASP A 240 -24.59 -10.42 0.24
CA ASP A 240 -25.95 -9.87 0.14
C ASP A 240 -26.18 -9.20 -1.22
N GLU A 241 -27.44 -9.18 -1.67
CA GLU A 241 -27.82 -8.48 -2.89
C GLU A 241 -27.68 -6.96 -2.74
N LEU A 242 -27.06 -6.30 -3.74
CA LEU A 242 -27.03 -4.84 -3.82
C LEU A 242 -28.40 -4.30 -4.24
N LYS A 243 -29.27 -3.97 -3.29
CA LYS A 243 -30.62 -3.48 -3.59
C LYS A 243 -30.66 -1.97 -3.76
N VAL A 244 -31.41 -1.53 -4.79
CA VAL A 244 -31.80 -0.12 -4.93
C VAL A 244 -32.77 0.20 -3.78
N PRO A 245 -32.56 1.31 -3.04
CA PRO A 245 -33.46 1.72 -1.97
C PRO A 245 -34.92 1.74 -2.44
N THR A 246 -35.85 1.29 -1.59
CA THR A 246 -37.29 1.25 -1.93
C THR A 246 -37.90 2.64 -2.08
N THR A 247 -37.29 3.63 -1.44
CA THR A 247 -37.69 5.04 -1.52
C THR A 247 -36.46 5.92 -1.68
N GLY A 248 -36.63 7.09 -2.30
CA GLY A 248 -35.57 8.10 -2.35
C GLY A 248 -34.43 7.84 -3.35
N PHE A 249 -34.53 6.84 -4.23
CA PHE A 249 -33.58 6.66 -5.33
C PHE A 249 -33.94 7.59 -6.51
N PRO A 250 -33.15 8.64 -6.81
CA PRO A 250 -33.54 9.65 -7.79
C PRO A 250 -33.48 9.14 -9.23
N THR A 251 -34.36 9.66 -10.09
CA THR A 251 -34.22 9.48 -11.55
C THR A 251 -32.94 10.15 -12.03
N GLY A 252 -32.23 9.51 -12.96
CA GLY A 252 -30.94 10.03 -13.45
C GLY A 252 -29.79 9.86 -12.45
N SER A 253 -29.91 8.90 -11.53
CA SER A 253 -28.83 8.54 -10.61
C SER A 253 -27.56 8.14 -11.37
N LYS A 254 -26.43 8.37 -10.72
CA LYS A 254 -25.10 7.97 -11.18
C LYS A 254 -24.47 7.02 -10.17
N TYR A 255 -23.58 6.18 -10.69
CA TYR A 255 -22.64 5.36 -9.95
C TYR A 255 -21.32 6.12 -9.85
N PHE A 256 -20.84 6.32 -8.63
CA PHE A 256 -19.57 6.97 -8.33
C PHE A 256 -18.61 5.93 -7.75
N ALA A 257 -17.47 5.74 -8.42
CA ALA A 257 -16.41 4.87 -7.95
C ALA A 257 -15.24 5.72 -7.48
N THR A 258 -14.90 5.63 -6.18
CA THR A 258 -13.74 6.31 -5.62
C THR A 258 -12.58 5.34 -5.51
N VAL A 259 -11.38 5.81 -5.83
CA VAL A 259 -10.12 5.12 -5.55
C VAL A 259 -9.25 5.97 -4.66
N LYS A 260 -8.43 5.30 -3.83
CA LYS A 260 -7.33 5.94 -3.11
C LYS A 260 -6.07 5.74 -3.93
N ALA A 261 -5.31 6.80 -4.14
CA ALA A 261 -4.05 6.72 -4.87
C ALA A 261 -2.88 7.19 -3.98
N SER A 262 -1.72 6.59 -4.16
CA SER A 262 -0.49 6.94 -3.46
C SER A 262 0.73 6.75 -4.36
N GLY A 263 1.84 7.41 -4.04
CA GLY A 263 3.05 7.40 -4.87
C GLY A 263 3.01 8.40 -6.02
N ALA A 264 4.20 8.71 -6.58
CA ALA A 264 4.42 9.60 -7.73
C ALA A 264 3.67 10.97 -7.66
N GLY A 265 3.44 11.48 -6.45
CA GLY A 265 2.69 12.71 -6.22
C GLY A 265 1.26 12.68 -6.76
N ALA A 266 0.64 11.50 -6.82
CA ALA A 266 -0.77 11.34 -7.17
C ALA A 266 -1.69 11.96 -6.09
N PRO A 267 -2.89 12.45 -6.46
CA PRO A 267 -3.88 12.91 -5.50
C PRO A 267 -4.29 11.76 -4.57
N ALA A 268 -4.53 12.04 -3.29
CA ALA A 268 -4.87 11.00 -2.31
C ALA A 268 -6.15 10.21 -2.67
N THR A 269 -7.08 10.86 -3.37
CA THR A 269 -8.32 10.23 -3.85
C THR A 269 -8.67 10.75 -5.24
N ALA A 270 -9.36 9.91 -6.02
CA ALA A 270 -9.98 10.28 -7.28
C ALA A 270 -11.31 9.57 -7.42
N THR A 271 -12.30 10.23 -8.00
CA THR A 271 -13.65 9.69 -8.20
C THR A 271 -14.05 9.84 -9.66
N GLY A 272 -14.56 8.77 -10.25
CA GLY A 272 -15.23 8.80 -11.55
C GLY A 272 -16.71 8.57 -11.39
N GLU A 273 -17.48 8.87 -12.44
CA GLU A 273 -18.92 8.66 -12.47
C GLU A 273 -19.39 8.00 -13.78
N ALA A 274 -20.50 7.26 -13.70
CA ALA A 274 -21.23 6.74 -14.85
C ALA A 274 -22.74 6.77 -14.55
N ALA A 275 -23.57 6.92 -15.58
CA ALA A 275 -25.02 6.86 -15.41
C ALA A 275 -25.44 5.44 -15.00
N ILE A 276 -26.34 5.31 -14.03
CA ILE A 276 -26.89 4.02 -13.61
C ILE A 276 -28.42 4.08 -13.66
N THR A 277 -29.03 2.98 -14.08
CA THR A 277 -30.47 2.80 -14.02
C THR A 277 -30.79 1.75 -12.98
N GLY A 278 -31.74 2.06 -12.10
CA GLY A 278 -32.16 1.18 -11.03
C GLY A 278 -33.64 1.39 -10.76
N THR A 279 -34.37 0.30 -10.56
CA THR A 279 -35.77 0.34 -10.13
C THR A 279 -35.80 0.16 -8.62
N ALA A 280 -36.54 1.01 -7.91
CA ALA A 280 -36.64 0.94 -6.46
C ALA A 280 -37.00 -0.47 -5.97
N GLY A 281 -36.27 -0.96 -4.95
CA GLY A 281 -36.43 -2.30 -4.38
C GLY A 281 -35.86 -3.46 -5.21
N GLN A 282 -35.35 -3.21 -6.42
CA GLN A 282 -34.72 -4.23 -7.26
C GLN A 282 -33.22 -4.35 -7.02
N SER A 283 -32.66 -5.52 -7.28
CA SER A 283 -31.24 -5.79 -7.14
C SER A 283 -30.45 -5.28 -8.35
N LEU A 284 -29.34 -4.59 -8.10
CA LEU A 284 -28.36 -4.19 -9.12
C LEU A 284 -27.38 -5.33 -9.35
N THR A 285 -27.46 -5.99 -10.50
CA THR A 285 -26.57 -7.11 -10.85
C THR A 285 -25.38 -6.67 -11.72
N THR A 286 -25.51 -5.56 -12.44
CA THR A 286 -24.48 -5.01 -13.32
C THR A 286 -24.18 -3.57 -12.98
N LEU A 287 -22.89 -3.22 -12.86
CA LEU A 287 -22.46 -1.84 -12.70
C LEU A 287 -21.81 -1.35 -14.01
N PRO A 288 -22.09 -0.11 -14.45
CA PRO A 288 -21.47 0.44 -15.64
C PRO A 288 -19.98 0.73 -15.41
N ASN A 289 -19.20 0.71 -16.49
CA ASN A 289 -17.79 1.09 -16.42
C ASN A 289 -17.65 2.58 -16.12
N VAL A 290 -16.70 2.92 -15.25
CA VAL A 290 -16.41 4.29 -14.83
C VAL A 290 -15.00 4.67 -15.29
N THR A 291 -14.81 5.87 -15.82
CA THR A 291 -13.46 6.40 -16.09
C THR A 291 -13.03 7.29 -14.94
N ILE A 292 -11.95 6.92 -14.27
CA ILE A 292 -11.36 7.68 -13.16
C ILE A 292 -10.06 8.32 -13.66
N LYS A 293 -9.92 9.64 -13.50
CA LYS A 293 -8.70 10.36 -13.87
C LYS A 293 -7.84 10.64 -12.65
N VAL A 294 -6.56 10.31 -12.74
CA VAL A 294 -5.55 10.59 -11.73
C VAL A 294 -4.45 11.41 -12.41
N ARG A 295 -3.97 12.49 -11.79
CA ARG A 295 -2.88 13.32 -12.34
C ARG A 295 -1.65 13.27 -11.43
N PRO A 296 -0.72 12.32 -11.64
CA PRO A 296 0.53 12.26 -10.90
C PRO A 296 1.40 13.49 -11.19
N THR A 297 2.15 13.98 -10.21
CA THR A 297 3.00 15.18 -10.36
C THR A 297 4.48 14.86 -10.48
N THR A 298 4.91 13.66 -10.06
CA THR A 298 6.28 13.19 -10.17
C THR A 298 6.35 11.86 -10.90
N THR A 299 7.56 11.43 -11.26
CA THR A 299 7.80 10.11 -11.83
C THR A 299 7.78 9.03 -10.74
N GLY A 300 7.58 7.78 -11.15
CA GLY A 300 7.60 6.62 -10.25
C GLY A 300 6.33 5.79 -10.32
N THR A 301 6.11 4.97 -9.32
CA THR A 301 4.96 4.06 -9.25
C THR A 301 3.80 4.73 -8.52
N VAL A 302 2.61 4.65 -9.12
CA VAL A 302 1.34 4.97 -8.46
C VAL A 302 0.68 3.68 -8.04
N THR A 303 0.26 3.61 -6.78
CA THR A 303 -0.53 2.51 -6.23
C THR A 303 -1.97 2.99 -6.03
N ILE A 304 -2.91 2.23 -6.55
CA ILE A 304 -4.35 2.43 -6.51
C ILE A 304 -4.97 1.36 -5.62
N THR A 305 -5.85 1.76 -4.71
CA THR A 305 -6.70 0.85 -3.93
C THR A 305 -8.16 1.24 -4.06
N PRO A 306 -9.10 0.27 -4.05
CA PRO A 306 -10.52 0.55 -4.01
C PRO A 306 -10.90 1.47 -2.84
N GLY A 307 -11.73 2.46 -3.13
CA GLY A 307 -12.39 3.30 -2.13
C GLY A 307 -13.89 3.02 -2.08
N ASP A 308 -14.62 3.95 -1.47
CA ASP A 308 -16.06 3.88 -1.33
C ASP A 308 -16.78 3.99 -2.69
N LEU A 309 -17.95 3.37 -2.76
CA LEU A 309 -18.89 3.52 -3.86
C LEU A 309 -20.11 4.31 -3.41
N ALA A 310 -20.67 5.12 -4.29
CA ALA A 310 -21.89 5.86 -4.03
C ALA A 310 -22.84 5.78 -5.23
N PHE A 311 -24.14 5.76 -4.95
CA PHE A 311 -25.21 5.75 -5.95
C PHE A 311 -26.20 6.85 -5.61
N GLY A 312 -26.39 7.80 -6.52
CA GLY A 312 -27.26 8.95 -6.29
C GLY A 312 -27.03 10.07 -7.29
N THR A 313 -27.41 11.31 -6.94
CA THR A 313 -27.21 12.48 -7.81
C THR A 313 -25.78 13.03 -7.74
N SER A 314 -25.07 12.79 -6.63
CA SER A 314 -23.65 13.11 -6.45
C SER A 314 -22.97 12.11 -5.51
N ALA A 315 -21.64 12.10 -5.48
CA ALA A 315 -20.87 11.27 -4.54
C ALA A 315 -21.13 11.64 -3.06
N THR A 316 -21.52 12.88 -2.77
CA THR A 316 -21.81 13.37 -1.41
C THR A 316 -23.30 13.29 -1.03
N ALA A 317 -24.19 13.24 -2.03
CA ALA A 317 -25.63 13.07 -1.87
C ALA A 317 -26.06 11.69 -2.41
N ALA A 318 -25.47 10.65 -1.81
CA ALA A 318 -25.75 9.26 -2.18
C ALA A 318 -27.06 8.77 -1.54
N ALA A 319 -27.94 8.18 -2.35
CA ALA A 319 -29.11 7.44 -1.87
C ALA A 319 -28.72 6.05 -1.34
N LEU A 320 -27.63 5.48 -1.88
CA LEU A 320 -27.02 4.22 -1.44
C LEU A 320 -25.50 4.42 -1.39
N LYS A 321 -24.89 4.15 -0.23
CA LYS A 321 -23.45 4.30 0.01
C LYS A 321 -22.84 2.97 0.39
N CYS A 322 -21.77 2.55 -0.29
CA CYS A 322 -21.03 1.35 0.01
C CYS A 322 -19.62 1.71 0.47
N THR A 323 -19.30 1.36 1.72
CA THR A 323 -18.01 1.69 2.34
C THR A 323 -17.04 0.53 2.15
N ALA A 324 -15.85 0.81 1.64
CA ALA A 324 -14.79 -0.19 1.49
C ALA A 324 -14.16 -0.53 2.86
N PRO A 325 -13.67 -1.77 3.07
CA PRO A 325 -12.92 -2.10 4.27
C PRO A 325 -11.60 -1.30 4.30
N THR A 326 -11.04 -1.12 5.50
CA THR A 326 -9.80 -0.35 5.68
C THR A 326 -8.54 -1.17 5.43
N THR A 327 -8.64 -2.50 5.43
CA THR A 327 -7.53 -3.45 5.26
C THR A 327 -7.93 -4.58 4.30
N GLY A 328 -6.95 -5.34 3.80
CA GLY A 328 -7.20 -6.47 2.90
C GLY A 328 -7.72 -6.07 1.52
N LEU A 329 -7.59 -4.79 1.15
CA LEU A 329 -7.97 -4.31 -0.17
C LEU A 329 -6.94 -4.72 -1.22
N PRO A 330 -7.39 -5.11 -2.43
CA PRO A 330 -6.47 -5.32 -3.54
C PRO A 330 -5.75 -4.01 -3.89
N THR A 331 -4.54 -4.16 -4.42
CA THR A 331 -3.71 -3.03 -4.83
C THR A 331 -3.36 -3.17 -6.31
N PHE A 332 -3.50 -2.08 -7.05
CA PHE A 332 -3.16 -2.01 -8.47
C PHE A 332 -2.07 -0.97 -8.65
N THR A 333 -1.12 -1.21 -9.55
CA THR A 333 -0.02 -0.27 -9.78
C THR A 333 0.11 0.09 -11.25
N PHE A 334 0.61 1.30 -11.52
CA PHE A 334 1.09 1.68 -12.84
C PHE A 334 2.32 2.60 -12.74
N GLN A 335 3.14 2.60 -13.79
CA GLN A 335 4.35 3.42 -13.86
C GLN A 335 4.07 4.78 -14.49
N VAL A 336 4.65 5.81 -13.89
CA VAL A 336 4.63 7.20 -14.37
C VAL A 336 6.02 7.55 -14.89
N ALA A 337 6.11 7.75 -16.20
CA ALA A 337 7.32 8.21 -16.85
C ALA A 337 7.49 9.73 -16.70
N ALA A 338 8.71 10.22 -16.97
CA ALA A 338 8.93 11.65 -17.09
C ALA A 338 8.00 12.23 -18.16
N GLY A 339 7.39 13.37 -17.85
CA GLY A 339 6.80 14.21 -18.90
C GLY A 339 7.90 14.56 -19.88
N THR A 340 7.61 14.50 -21.18
CA THR A 340 8.45 15.21 -22.14
C THR A 340 8.46 16.67 -21.71
N PRO A 341 9.63 17.34 -21.56
CA PRO A 341 9.64 18.77 -21.38
C PRO A 341 8.79 19.34 -22.50
N THR A 342 7.71 20.00 -22.14
CA THR A 342 7.03 20.85 -23.11
C THR A 342 8.07 21.90 -23.44
N ASP A 343 8.61 21.88 -24.65
CA ASP A 343 9.34 23.03 -25.18
C ASP A 343 8.34 24.17 -25.12
N ASP A 344 8.41 24.94 -24.03
CA ASP A 344 7.70 26.20 -23.92
C ASP A 344 8.22 27.02 -25.10
N PRO A 345 7.38 27.39 -26.09
CA PRO A 345 7.84 28.26 -27.15
C PRO A 345 8.35 29.50 -26.45
N THR A 346 9.68 29.65 -26.45
CA THR A 346 10.30 30.87 -25.97
C THR A 346 9.84 31.90 -26.98
N ASP A 347 8.80 32.66 -26.63
CA ASP A 347 8.45 33.90 -27.30
C ASP A 347 9.67 34.81 -27.12
N ASP A 348 10.64 34.68 -28.02
CA ASP A 348 11.67 35.69 -28.21
C ASP A 348 10.95 36.90 -28.81
N PRO A 349 10.80 38.01 -28.07
CA PRO A 349 10.13 39.19 -28.60
C PRO A 349 11.06 39.81 -29.65
N THR A 350 10.93 39.36 -30.90
CA THR A 350 11.52 40.05 -32.05
C THR A 350 10.90 41.44 -32.11
N THR A 351 11.66 42.44 -31.68
CA THR A 351 11.30 43.87 -31.75
C THR A 351 11.25 44.31 -33.21
N THR A 352 10.13 44.04 -33.88
CA THR A 352 9.84 44.64 -35.18
C THR A 352 9.42 46.10 -34.94
N PRO A 353 10.06 47.09 -35.59
CA PRO A 353 9.73 48.50 -35.39
C PRO A 353 8.28 48.79 -35.81
N THR A 354 7.56 49.39 -34.87
CA THR A 354 6.18 49.88 -34.95
C THR A 354 5.92 50.71 -36.20
N ALA A 355 5.03 50.25 -37.08
CA ALA A 355 4.38 51.10 -38.07
C ALA A 355 3.39 52.05 -37.37
N THR A 356 3.49 53.33 -37.71
CA THR A 356 2.67 54.44 -37.21
C THR A 356 1.18 54.15 -37.33
N PRO A 357 0.38 54.30 -36.25
CA PRO A 357 -1.06 54.03 -36.31
C PRO A 357 -1.76 55.04 -37.23
N THR A 358 -2.45 54.53 -38.25
CA THR A 358 -3.32 55.31 -39.13
C THR A 358 -4.63 55.59 -38.39
N LYS A 359 -4.98 56.87 -38.25
CA LYS A 359 -6.19 57.38 -37.58
C LYS A 359 -7.44 56.89 -38.33
N THR A 360 -8.13 55.89 -37.76
CA THR A 360 -9.45 55.48 -38.24
C THR A 360 -10.50 56.45 -37.70
N THR A 361 -11.17 57.18 -38.59
CA THR A 361 -12.26 58.11 -38.24
C THR A 361 -13.58 57.37 -38.39
N THR A 362 -14.25 57.07 -37.28
CA THR A 362 -15.58 56.45 -37.30
C THR A 362 -16.64 57.53 -37.54
N VAL A 363 -17.31 57.49 -38.69
CA VAL A 363 -18.48 58.33 -38.99
C VAL A 363 -19.71 57.64 -38.42
N ILE A 364 -20.38 58.28 -37.47
CA ILE A 364 -21.67 57.84 -36.96
C ILE A 364 -22.76 58.38 -37.89
N VAL A 365 -23.42 57.48 -38.63
CA VAL A 365 -24.62 57.81 -39.39
C VAL A 365 -25.82 57.61 -38.46
N THR A 366 -26.44 58.70 -38.04
CA THR A 366 -27.72 58.68 -37.32
C THR A 366 -28.84 58.54 -38.35
N GLU A 367 -29.39 57.34 -38.48
CA GLU A 367 -30.67 57.17 -39.18
C GLU A 367 -31.81 57.66 -38.29
N THR A 368 -32.50 58.70 -38.75
CA THR A 368 -33.76 59.17 -38.17
C THR A 368 -34.88 58.23 -38.61
N PRO A 369 -35.49 57.42 -37.73
CA PRO A 369 -36.63 56.61 -38.10
C PRO A 369 -37.83 57.52 -38.43
N THR A 370 -38.33 57.40 -39.65
CA THR A 370 -39.60 58.01 -40.05
C THR A 370 -40.75 57.33 -39.32
N THR A 371 -41.60 58.15 -38.74
CA THR A 371 -42.78 57.82 -37.94
C THR A 371 -43.75 56.90 -38.69
N ARG A 372 -43.97 55.68 -38.17
CA ARG A 372 -45.20 54.93 -38.45
C ARG A 372 -45.97 54.71 -37.15
N THR A 373 -47.11 55.38 -37.09
CA THR A 373 -48.08 55.41 -35.99
C THR A 373 -48.77 54.05 -35.88
N THR A 374 -48.46 53.25 -34.86
CA THR A 374 -49.34 52.17 -34.37
C THR A 374 -49.13 51.90 -32.88
N SER A 375 -50.12 52.33 -32.09
CA SER A 375 -50.66 51.77 -30.84
C SER A 375 -49.69 51.16 -29.80
N PRO A 376 -49.51 51.75 -28.60
CA PRO A 376 -48.69 51.17 -27.55
C PRO A 376 -49.48 50.11 -26.77
N THR A 377 -49.08 48.84 -26.88
CA THR A 377 -49.36 47.85 -25.82
C THR A 377 -48.11 47.73 -24.96
N ALA A 378 -48.20 48.15 -23.70
CA ALA A 378 -47.10 48.18 -22.76
C ALA A 378 -46.49 46.77 -22.56
N ARG A 379 -45.25 46.56 -23.04
CA ARG A 379 -44.41 45.45 -22.63
C ARG A 379 -43.36 45.97 -21.67
N SER A 380 -43.54 45.63 -20.40
CA SER A 380 -42.60 45.84 -19.32
C SER A 380 -41.34 44.99 -19.56
N SER A 381 -40.23 45.61 -19.97
CA SER A 381 -38.92 44.97 -19.93
C SER A 381 -38.33 45.15 -18.53
N LYS A 382 -38.51 44.16 -17.66
CA LYS A 382 -37.72 44.05 -16.43
C LYS A 382 -36.32 43.53 -16.80
N THR A 383 -35.35 44.43 -16.86
CA THR A 383 -33.94 44.07 -16.76
C THR A 383 -33.64 43.70 -15.31
N PRO A 384 -33.08 42.51 -15.00
CA PRO A 384 -32.67 42.18 -13.64
C PRO A 384 -31.62 43.17 -13.15
N LYS A 385 -31.88 43.84 -12.03
CA LYS A 385 -31.02 44.87 -11.44
C LYS A 385 -30.08 44.31 -10.37
N ASP A 386 -29.66 43.06 -10.51
CA ASP A 386 -28.75 42.41 -9.56
C ASP A 386 -27.64 41.70 -10.32
N GLY A 387 -26.51 42.39 -10.46
CA GLY A 387 -25.24 41.73 -10.74
C GLY A 387 -24.88 40.87 -9.53
N VAL A 388 -24.78 39.56 -9.74
CA VAL A 388 -24.28 38.64 -8.72
C VAL A 388 -22.81 38.95 -8.49
N ALA A 389 -22.53 39.60 -7.35
CA ALA A 389 -21.20 39.75 -6.80
C ALA A 389 -20.64 38.35 -6.46
N THR A 390 -19.82 37.77 -7.33
CA THR A 390 -19.10 36.51 -7.08
C THR A 390 -17.83 36.76 -6.24
N GLY A 391 -17.97 37.45 -5.11
CA GLY A 391 -16.85 37.81 -4.25
C GLY A 391 -17.21 37.67 -2.77
N ALA A 392 -16.92 36.50 -2.20
CA ALA A 392 -16.56 36.25 -0.79
C ALA A 392 -16.88 34.79 -0.41
N GLY A 393 -16.04 33.85 -0.86
CA GLY A 393 -16.04 32.46 -0.37
C GLY A 393 -14.77 32.21 0.45
N GLY A 394 -14.69 32.79 1.65
CA GLY A 394 -13.46 32.83 2.45
C GLY A 394 -13.55 32.28 3.88
N ASP A 395 -14.70 31.78 4.35
CA ASP A 395 -14.89 31.53 5.80
C ASP A 395 -15.19 30.07 6.19
N ALA A 396 -14.88 29.09 5.34
CA ALA A 396 -15.02 27.67 5.69
C ALA A 396 -13.70 26.90 5.51
N GLY A 397 -12.60 27.46 5.98
CA GLY A 397 -11.36 26.72 6.21
C GLY A 397 -11.31 26.22 7.66
N PRO A 398 -10.85 24.99 7.94
CA PRO A 398 -10.65 24.52 9.30
C PRO A 398 -9.73 25.50 10.03
N ASP A 399 -10.21 26.06 11.14
CA ASP A 399 -9.46 27.03 11.94
C ASP A 399 -8.07 26.46 12.24
N GLY A 400 -7.01 27.15 11.78
CA GLY A 400 -5.63 26.72 11.96
C GLY A 400 -5.27 26.48 13.44
N ARG A 401 -6.06 27.05 14.37
CA ARG A 401 -5.97 26.80 15.80
C ARG A 401 -6.19 25.33 16.17
N MET A 402 -7.00 24.57 15.42
CA MET A 402 -7.19 23.13 15.67
C MET A 402 -5.92 22.32 15.41
N PHE A 403 -5.11 22.71 14.41
CA PHE A 403 -3.83 22.06 14.14
C PHE A 403 -2.77 22.40 15.20
N VAL A 404 -2.77 23.62 15.72
CA VAL A 404 -1.87 24.02 16.81
C VAL A 404 -2.21 23.28 18.11
N LEU A 405 -3.50 23.07 18.39
CA LEU A 405 -3.97 22.38 19.59
C LEU A 405 -3.67 20.87 19.54
N ALA A 406 -3.89 20.24 18.39
CA ALA A 406 -3.53 18.83 18.19
C ALA A 406 -2.01 18.61 18.27
N GLY A 407 -1.20 19.50 17.66
CA GLY A 407 0.26 19.41 17.70
C GLY A 407 0.84 19.57 19.09
N SER A 408 0.30 20.50 19.89
CA SER A 408 0.78 20.74 21.27
C SER A 408 0.42 19.59 22.23
N MET A 409 -0.75 18.96 22.06
CA MET A 409 -1.12 17.78 22.85
C MET A 409 -0.21 16.57 22.60
N LEU A 410 0.25 16.40 21.35
CA LEU A 410 1.12 15.29 20.96
C LEU A 410 2.55 15.44 21.51
N ILE A 411 3.07 16.67 21.56
CA ILE A 411 4.39 16.98 22.17
C ILE A 411 4.35 16.75 23.69
N LEU A 412 3.28 17.12 24.37
CA LEU A 412 3.11 16.86 25.81
C LEU A 412 3.03 15.37 26.13
N ALA A 413 2.32 14.58 25.32
CA ALA A 413 2.22 13.13 25.50
C ALA A 413 3.58 12.44 25.32
N ALA A 414 4.35 12.84 24.29
CA ALA A 414 5.69 12.29 24.05
C ALA A 414 6.68 12.66 25.16
N GLY A 415 6.66 13.92 25.63
CA GLY A 415 7.51 14.38 26.74
C GLY A 415 7.21 13.68 28.07
N GLY A 416 5.92 13.50 28.39
CA GLY A 416 5.49 12.82 29.62
C GLY A 416 5.81 11.32 29.64
N GLY A 417 5.57 10.63 28.52
CA GLY A 417 5.82 9.18 28.40
C GLY A 417 7.30 8.82 28.52
N GLY A 418 8.18 9.58 27.84
CA GLY A 418 9.63 9.35 27.88
C GLY A 418 10.24 9.58 29.27
N LEU A 419 9.76 10.58 30.01
CA LEU A 419 10.27 10.89 31.35
C LEU A 419 9.87 9.84 32.39
N LEU A 420 8.66 9.28 32.29
CA LEU A 420 8.19 8.19 33.16
C LEU A 420 8.96 6.88 32.93
N MET A 421 9.30 6.57 31.69
CA MET A 421 10.12 5.40 31.35
C MET A 421 11.55 5.54 31.91
N ARG A 422 12.16 6.73 31.80
CA ARG A 422 13.50 6.99 32.34
C ARG A 422 13.55 6.92 33.87
N ARG A 423 12.45 7.27 34.56
CA ARG A 423 12.36 7.20 36.02
C ARG A 423 12.19 5.77 36.55
N ARG A 424 11.63 4.85 35.75
CA ARG A 424 11.55 3.42 36.07
C ARG A 424 12.86 2.68 35.81
N ALA A 425 13.60 3.06 34.76
CA ALA A 425 14.89 2.45 34.43
C ALA A 425 16.04 2.79 35.41
N ALA A 426 15.89 3.82 36.24
CA ALA A 426 16.91 4.22 37.24
C ALA A 426 16.67 3.62 38.65
N ARG A 427 15.65 2.77 38.82
CA ARG A 427 15.27 2.18 40.13
C ARG A 427 15.23 0.64 40.15
N GLY A 428 15.58 -0.01 39.04
CA GLY A 428 15.93 -1.43 38.98
C GLY A 428 17.37 -1.55 38.52
#